data_AF-A0A397SWI1-F1
#
_entry.id   AF-A0A397SWI1-F1
#
_cell.length_a   1.000
_cell.length_b   1.000
_cell.length_c   1.000
_cell.angle_alpha   90.00
_cell.angle_beta   90.00
_cell.angle_gamma   90.00
#
_symmetry.space_group_name_H-M   'P 1'
#
loop_
_entity.id
_entity.type
_entity.pdbx_description
1 polymer ?
#
loop_
_entity_poly.entity_id
_entity_poly.type
_entity_poly.pdbx_seq_one_letter_code
_entity_poly.pdbx_strand_id
1 'polypeptide(L)'
;MIEALDLKDVLSRQVKELSGGELQRFAIAVVCIQNADIYMFDEPSSYLDVKQRLKAARTIRSLLKPESYVIVVEHDLSILDYLSDFICVLYGVPSVYGVVTMPFSVREGINIFLDGKVPTENLRFREESLTFKLAETAEDEKEIEKHRRYKYPDMKKTLGNFSLDIESGEFTDSEIIVMLGENGTGKTTFIRLLAGAIKADGEEQVPELNVSYKPQKISPKYMGTVRSLMYDKIRNSFMHAQFQTDVVKPMQIENIIDQEVANLSGGELQRVAIVLALGKPADIYLIDEPSAYLDSEQRIVTAKVIKRFILHSKKTAFVVEHDFIMATYLADRVVLYEGTPSIKAKATSPQSLLSGMNKFLESLEITFRRDPTNFRPRINKMNSQNDQEQKSSK
;
A
#
# COMPACT_ATOMS: atom_id res chain seq x y z
N MET A 1 9.55 -20.15 16.15
CA MET A 1 8.95 -18.81 16.31
C MET A 1 9.94 -17.69 16.05
N ILE A 2 11.08 -17.62 16.75
CA ILE A 2 12.07 -16.54 16.58
C ILE A 2 12.58 -16.41 15.14
N GLU A 3 12.93 -17.53 14.50
CA GLU A 3 13.36 -17.51 13.09
C GLU A 3 12.21 -17.29 12.11
N ALA A 4 11.02 -17.77 12.45
CA ALA A 4 9.84 -17.67 11.59
C ALA A 4 9.34 -16.23 11.44
N LEU A 5 9.54 -15.39 12.47
CA LEU A 5 9.13 -13.99 12.52
C LEU A 5 10.30 -13.00 12.43
N ASP A 6 11.49 -13.45 12.04
CA ASP A 6 12.69 -12.61 11.91
C ASP A 6 12.96 -11.75 13.16
N LEU A 7 12.95 -12.36 14.34
CA LEU A 7 13.10 -11.66 15.62
C LEU A 7 14.54 -11.69 16.18
N LYS A 8 15.51 -12.27 15.47
CA LYS A 8 16.89 -12.45 15.96
C LYS A 8 17.53 -11.13 16.41
N ASP A 9 17.35 -10.06 15.64
CA ASP A 9 17.94 -8.75 15.90
C ASP A 9 17.23 -7.95 17.01
N VAL A 10 16.06 -8.42 17.43
CA VAL A 10 15.17 -7.73 18.38
C VAL A 10 15.34 -8.26 19.81
N LEU A 11 15.91 -9.46 19.99
CA LEU A 11 15.99 -10.15 21.28
C LEU A 11 16.74 -9.36 22.38
N SER A 12 17.71 -8.53 22.01
CA SER A 12 18.54 -7.77 22.95
C SER A 12 18.03 -6.34 23.20
N ARG A 13 16.99 -5.89 22.49
CA ARG A 13 16.47 -4.52 22.57
C ARG A 13 15.32 -4.41 23.58
N GLN A 14 15.16 -3.22 24.14
CA GLN A 14 13.99 -2.97 25.00
C GLN A 14 12.73 -2.80 24.16
N VAL A 15 11.58 -3.23 24.69
CA VAL A 15 10.28 -3.15 24.00
C VAL A 15 9.94 -1.71 23.56
N LYS A 16 10.35 -0.71 24.35
CA LYS A 16 10.12 0.71 24.05
C LYS A 16 10.93 1.24 22.85
N GLU A 17 11.98 0.54 22.46
CA GLU A 17 12.89 0.92 21.36
C GLU A 17 12.50 0.27 20.04
N LEU A 18 11.52 -0.64 20.06
CA LEU A 18 11.11 -1.38 18.87
C LEU A 18 10.33 -0.48 17.91
N SER A 19 10.62 -0.64 16.62
CA SER A 19 9.77 -0.10 15.56
C SER A 19 8.40 -0.79 15.56
N GLY A 20 7.39 -0.15 14.96
CA GLY A 20 6.03 -0.71 14.90
C GLY A 20 5.99 -2.12 14.30
N GLY A 21 6.75 -2.37 13.23
CA GLY A 21 6.83 -3.71 12.62
C GLY A 21 7.55 -4.74 13.51
N GLU A 22 8.61 -4.36 14.22
CA GLU A 22 9.28 -5.25 15.18
C GLU A 22 8.37 -5.59 16.37
N LEU A 23 7.66 -4.58 16.89
CA LEU A 23 6.70 -4.75 17.98
C LEU A 23 5.55 -5.68 17.57
N GLN A 24 5.02 -5.51 16.36
CA GLN A 24 3.96 -6.35 15.82
C GLN A 24 4.40 -7.81 15.69
N ARG A 25 5.59 -8.07 15.13
CA ARG A 25 6.13 -9.43 15.04
C ARG A 25 6.38 -10.05 16.41
N PHE A 26 6.85 -9.26 17.37
CA PHE A 26 7.01 -9.71 18.75
C PHE A 26 5.66 -10.08 19.39
N ALA A 27 4.64 -9.23 19.23
CA ALA A 27 3.29 -9.49 19.75
C ALA A 27 2.69 -10.78 19.18
N ILE A 28 2.80 -10.98 17.86
CA ILE A 28 2.36 -12.23 17.20
C ILE A 28 3.10 -13.43 17.79
N ALA A 29 4.42 -13.33 17.99
CA ALA A 29 5.20 -14.42 18.57
C ALA A 29 4.75 -14.79 19.98
N VAL A 30 4.46 -13.79 20.83
CA VAL A 30 3.98 -14.00 22.20
C VAL A 30 2.67 -14.77 22.20
N VAL A 31 1.71 -14.36 21.36
CA VAL A 31 0.41 -15.04 21.22
C VAL A 31 0.60 -16.47 20.72
N CYS A 32 1.44 -16.68 19.71
CA CYS A 32 1.71 -18.00 19.14
C CYS A 32 2.41 -18.98 20.10
N ILE A 33 3.06 -18.49 21.17
CA ILE A 33 3.71 -19.34 22.18
C ILE A 33 2.73 -19.76 23.27
N GLN A 34 1.67 -19.00 23.49
CA GLN A 34 0.65 -19.35 24.49
C GLN A 34 -0.07 -20.63 24.07
N ASN A 35 -0.26 -21.55 25.01
CA ASN A 35 -1.07 -22.73 24.77
C ASN A 35 -2.53 -22.38 25.07
N ALA A 36 -3.30 -22.06 24.03
CA ALA A 36 -4.71 -21.73 24.12
C ALA A 36 -5.53 -22.50 23.08
N ASP A 37 -6.83 -22.64 23.34
CA ASP A 37 -7.78 -23.23 22.40
C ASP A 37 -8.29 -22.20 21.39
N ILE A 38 -8.27 -20.91 21.74
CA ILE A 38 -8.75 -19.81 20.89
C ILE A 38 -7.66 -18.75 20.79
N TYR A 39 -7.24 -18.46 19.57
CA TYR A 39 -6.32 -17.37 19.23
C TYR A 39 -7.07 -16.27 18.50
N MET A 40 -6.90 -15.03 18.93
CA MET A 40 -7.49 -13.87 18.30
C MET A 40 -6.37 -12.92 17.86
N PHE A 41 -6.41 -12.52 16.59
CA PHE A 41 -5.47 -11.58 16.00
C PHE A 41 -6.24 -10.39 15.44
N ASP A 42 -5.98 -9.22 15.99
CA ASP A 42 -6.55 -7.96 15.51
C ASP A 42 -5.49 -7.20 14.69
N GLU A 43 -5.75 -7.06 13.39
CA GLU A 43 -4.86 -6.44 12.40
C GLU A 43 -3.38 -6.89 12.45
N PRO A 44 -3.07 -8.20 12.36
CA PRO A 44 -1.69 -8.70 12.45
C PRO A 44 -0.75 -8.15 11.35
N SER A 45 -1.27 -7.70 10.20
CA SER A 45 -0.49 -7.19 9.07
C SER A 45 -0.03 -5.73 9.21
N SER A 46 -0.54 -4.99 10.19
CA SER A 46 -0.25 -3.56 10.37
C SER A 46 1.25 -3.29 10.56
N TYR A 47 1.76 -2.25 9.87
CA TYR A 47 3.18 -1.83 9.85
C TYR A 47 4.20 -2.84 9.30
N LEU A 48 3.77 -4.03 8.87
CA LEU A 48 4.65 -5.04 8.30
C LEU A 48 4.86 -4.80 6.81
N ASP A 49 6.09 -5.06 6.33
CA ASP A 49 6.34 -5.17 4.90
C ASP A 49 5.74 -6.45 4.31
N VAL A 50 5.76 -6.56 3.00
CA VAL A 50 5.14 -7.68 2.27
C VAL A 50 5.64 -9.04 2.74
N LYS A 51 6.95 -9.21 2.91
CA LYS A 51 7.55 -10.48 3.33
C LYS A 51 7.19 -10.82 4.77
N GLN A 52 7.22 -9.82 5.65
CA GLN A 52 6.87 -9.95 7.05
C GLN A 52 5.39 -10.29 7.22
N ARG A 53 4.48 -9.68 6.45
CA ARG A 53 3.04 -10.03 6.45
C ARG A 53 2.83 -11.49 6.10
N LEU A 54 3.53 -11.98 5.07
CA LEU A 54 3.42 -13.37 4.63
C LEU A 54 3.99 -14.36 5.63
N LYS A 55 5.12 -14.03 6.27
CA LYS A 55 5.69 -14.82 7.37
C LYS A 55 4.74 -14.87 8.57
N ALA A 56 4.22 -13.71 8.98
CA ALA A 56 3.19 -13.62 10.03
C ALA A 56 1.98 -14.50 9.68
N ALA A 57 1.47 -14.39 8.45
CA ALA A 57 0.33 -15.17 8.00
C ALA A 57 0.62 -16.68 8.01
N ARG A 58 1.81 -17.11 7.57
CA ARG A 58 2.28 -18.51 7.66
C ARG A 58 2.32 -19.00 9.11
N THR A 59 2.82 -18.17 10.03
CA THR A 59 2.90 -18.55 11.46
C THR A 59 1.53 -18.66 12.11
N ILE A 60 0.62 -17.71 11.84
CA ILE A 60 -0.75 -17.75 12.37
C ILE A 60 -1.47 -19.01 11.85
N ARG A 61 -1.32 -19.31 10.55
CA ARG A 61 -1.92 -20.51 9.95
C ARG A 61 -1.37 -21.81 10.55
N SER A 62 -0.12 -21.83 11.00
CA SER A 62 0.49 -23.01 11.64
C SER A 62 -0.09 -23.35 13.02
N LEU A 63 -0.84 -22.42 13.62
CA LEU A 63 -1.55 -22.67 14.88
C LEU A 63 -2.80 -23.54 14.69
N LEU A 64 -3.32 -23.66 13.46
CA LEU A 64 -4.52 -24.44 13.16
C LEU A 64 -4.28 -25.94 13.41
N LYS A 65 -4.73 -26.41 14.57
CA LYS A 65 -4.88 -27.80 14.98
C LYS A 65 -6.38 -28.17 15.02
N PRO A 66 -6.74 -29.46 15.06
CA PRO A 66 -8.14 -29.89 15.07
C PRO A 66 -8.99 -29.30 16.22
N GLU A 67 -8.37 -28.93 17.34
CA GLU A 67 -9.04 -28.43 18.55
C GLU A 67 -8.89 -26.91 18.74
N SER A 68 -8.18 -26.22 17.84
CA SER A 68 -7.90 -24.79 17.99
C SER A 68 -8.75 -23.94 17.06
N TYR A 69 -9.20 -22.80 17.55
CA TYR A 69 -9.89 -21.77 16.78
C TYR A 69 -9.00 -20.55 16.60
N VAL A 70 -8.99 -19.98 15.39
CA VAL A 70 -8.26 -18.75 15.09
C VAL A 70 -9.24 -17.74 14.50
N ILE A 71 -9.33 -16.57 15.12
CA ILE A 71 -10.11 -15.43 14.64
C ILE A 71 -9.13 -14.34 14.22
N VAL A 72 -9.29 -13.81 13.01
CA VAL A 72 -8.44 -12.76 12.47
C VAL A 72 -9.31 -11.62 11.96
N VAL A 73 -8.97 -10.39 12.35
CA VAL A 73 -9.48 -9.16 11.74
C VAL A 73 -8.38 -8.56 10.86
N GLU A 74 -8.69 -8.27 9.60
CA GLU A 74 -7.71 -7.77 8.63
C GLU A 74 -8.35 -6.79 7.64
N HIS A 75 -7.55 -5.79 7.25
CA HIS A 75 -7.89 -4.86 6.17
C HIS A 75 -7.17 -5.21 4.85
N ASP A 76 -6.11 -6.02 4.89
CA ASP A 76 -5.41 -6.47 3.68
C ASP A 76 -6.09 -7.71 3.09
N LEU A 77 -6.84 -7.51 1.99
CA LEU A 77 -7.58 -8.60 1.34
C LEU A 77 -6.67 -9.71 0.80
N SER A 78 -5.40 -9.41 0.48
CA SER A 78 -4.44 -10.40 -0.03
C SER A 78 -4.00 -11.34 1.11
N ILE A 79 -3.74 -10.78 2.29
CA ILE A 79 -3.42 -11.54 3.49
C ILE A 79 -4.64 -12.31 3.99
N LEU A 80 -5.83 -11.72 3.93
CA LEU A 80 -7.09 -12.38 4.29
C LEU A 80 -7.37 -13.62 3.42
N ASP A 81 -7.09 -13.55 2.11
CA ASP A 81 -7.16 -14.69 1.18
C ASP A 81 -6.27 -15.86 1.61
N TYR A 82 -5.10 -15.56 2.18
CA TYR A 82 -4.12 -16.55 2.61
C TYR A 82 -4.43 -17.13 4.00
N LEU A 83 -4.83 -16.28 4.94
CA LEU A 83 -5.11 -16.66 6.33
C LEU A 83 -6.38 -17.48 6.47
N SER A 84 -7.45 -17.02 5.82
CA SER A 84 -8.80 -17.45 6.16
C SER A 84 -9.20 -18.74 5.47
N ASP A 85 -10.16 -19.44 6.08
CA ASP A 85 -10.94 -20.51 5.44
C ASP A 85 -12.43 -20.10 5.33
N PHE A 86 -12.89 -19.22 6.23
CA PHE A 86 -14.19 -18.55 6.20
C PHE A 86 -14.01 -17.05 6.43
N ILE A 87 -14.91 -16.23 5.87
CA ILE A 87 -14.93 -14.78 6.04
C ILE A 87 -16.32 -14.33 6.48
N CYS A 88 -16.37 -13.46 7.48
CA CYS A 88 -17.54 -12.68 7.82
C CYS A 88 -17.30 -11.23 7.39
N VAL A 89 -18.30 -10.60 6.76
CA VAL A 89 -18.24 -9.19 6.37
C VAL A 89 -18.94 -8.37 7.42
N LEU A 90 -18.29 -7.29 7.88
CA LEU A 90 -18.90 -6.29 8.75
C LEU A 90 -19.31 -5.10 7.90
N TYR A 91 -20.57 -4.70 7.99
CA TYR A 91 -21.09 -3.53 7.27
C TYR A 91 -21.97 -2.67 8.17
N GLY A 92 -22.13 -1.40 7.83
CA GLY A 92 -22.94 -0.45 8.58
C GLY A 92 -22.49 0.98 8.35
N VAL A 93 -22.91 1.89 9.24
CA VAL A 93 -22.46 3.28 9.19
C VAL A 93 -21.41 3.48 10.28
N PRO A 94 -20.17 3.91 9.92
CA PRO A 94 -19.09 4.11 10.89
C PRO A 94 -19.54 4.96 12.08
N SER A 95 -19.20 4.52 13.29
CA SER A 95 -19.59 5.17 14.55
C SER A 95 -21.10 5.23 14.85
N VAL A 96 -21.95 4.58 14.05
CA VAL A 96 -23.41 4.53 14.29
C VAL A 96 -23.88 3.10 14.56
N TYR A 97 -23.61 2.16 13.65
CA TYR A 97 -23.95 0.74 13.84
C TYR A 97 -23.08 -0.15 12.95
N GLY A 98 -22.97 -1.42 13.33
CA GLY A 98 -22.31 -2.47 12.55
C GLY A 98 -23.07 -3.78 12.64
N VAL A 99 -23.22 -4.46 11.50
CA VAL A 99 -23.87 -5.76 11.36
C VAL A 99 -22.84 -6.75 10.82
N VAL A 100 -22.82 -7.96 11.39
CA VAL A 100 -21.94 -9.06 10.98
C VAL A 100 -22.75 -10.02 10.12
N THR A 101 -22.26 -10.34 8.92
CA THR A 101 -22.89 -11.36 8.08
C THR A 101 -22.67 -12.76 8.63
N MET A 102 -23.47 -13.72 8.15
CA MET A 102 -23.13 -15.13 8.25
C MET A 102 -21.78 -15.43 7.56
N PRO A 103 -21.06 -16.50 7.97
CA PRO A 103 -19.77 -16.84 7.38
C PRO A 103 -19.93 -17.33 5.93
N PHE A 104 -19.12 -16.76 5.04
CA PHE A 104 -19.01 -17.17 3.64
C PHE A 104 -17.67 -17.85 3.37
N SER A 105 -17.58 -18.55 2.22
CA SER A 105 -16.29 -18.97 1.71
C SER A 105 -15.39 -17.75 1.44
N VAL A 106 -14.07 -17.90 1.57
CA VAL A 106 -13.11 -16.78 1.40
C VAL A 106 -13.33 -16.02 0.09
N ARG A 107 -13.52 -16.74 -1.02
CA ARG A 107 -13.71 -16.14 -2.34
C ARG A 107 -15.00 -15.32 -2.41
N GLU A 108 -16.09 -15.91 -1.92
CA GLU A 108 -17.41 -15.31 -1.96
C GLU A 108 -17.50 -14.10 -1.03
N GLY A 109 -16.99 -14.22 0.21
CA GLY A 109 -16.98 -13.12 1.19
C GLY A 109 -16.22 -11.89 0.68
N ILE A 110 -15.04 -12.06 0.08
CA ILE A 110 -14.29 -10.94 -0.50
C ILE A 110 -15.03 -10.35 -1.70
N ASN A 111 -15.64 -11.17 -2.56
CA ASN A 111 -16.41 -10.66 -3.69
C ASN A 111 -17.66 -9.88 -3.24
N ILE A 112 -18.39 -10.36 -2.23
CA ILE A 112 -19.50 -9.64 -1.59
C ILE A 112 -19.01 -8.28 -1.04
N PHE A 113 -17.87 -8.29 -0.34
CA PHE A 113 -17.24 -7.07 0.18
C PHE A 113 -16.93 -6.06 -0.93
N LEU A 114 -16.39 -6.52 -2.06
CA LEU A 114 -16.04 -5.67 -3.21
C LEU A 114 -17.26 -5.20 -4.00
N ASP A 115 -18.29 -6.03 -4.14
CA ASP A 115 -19.52 -5.67 -4.84
C ASP A 115 -20.39 -4.71 -4.02
N GLY A 116 -20.21 -4.66 -2.69
CA GLY A 116 -20.99 -3.79 -1.81
C GLY A 116 -22.42 -4.27 -1.58
N LYS A 117 -22.73 -5.52 -1.95
CA LYS A 117 -24.05 -6.13 -1.84
C LYS A 117 -23.94 -7.54 -1.29
N VAL A 118 -24.76 -7.86 -0.29
CA VAL A 118 -24.99 -9.21 0.22
C VAL A 118 -26.17 -9.81 -0.55
N PRO A 119 -25.93 -10.77 -1.48
CA PRO A 119 -26.99 -11.27 -2.36
C PRO A 119 -28.09 -12.03 -1.60
N THR A 120 -27.69 -12.81 -0.58
CA THR A 120 -28.60 -13.65 0.23
C THR A 120 -29.61 -12.84 1.02
N GLU A 121 -29.22 -11.65 1.49
CA GLU A 121 -30.09 -10.73 2.25
C GLU A 121 -30.73 -9.65 1.35
N ASN A 122 -30.42 -9.68 0.04
CA ASN A 122 -30.74 -8.63 -0.93
C ASN A 122 -30.42 -7.21 -0.43
N LEU A 123 -29.35 -7.09 0.36
CA LEU A 123 -28.96 -5.86 1.02
C LEU A 123 -27.74 -5.26 0.33
N ARG A 124 -27.82 -3.98 -0.06
CA ARG A 124 -26.69 -3.21 -0.58
C ARG A 124 -26.20 -2.25 0.51
N PHE A 125 -24.98 -2.44 0.98
CA PHE A 125 -24.36 -1.58 1.99
C PHE A 125 -23.41 -0.54 1.39
N ARG A 126 -23.09 -0.64 0.10
CA ARG A 126 -22.35 0.38 -0.64
C ARG A 126 -22.95 0.63 -2.03
N GLU A 127 -23.01 1.90 -2.43
CA GLU A 127 -23.60 2.31 -3.71
C GLU A 127 -22.79 1.84 -4.91
N GLU A 128 -21.46 1.97 -4.83
CA GLU A 128 -20.53 1.61 -5.91
C GLU A 128 -19.73 0.34 -5.61
N SER A 129 -19.54 -0.50 -6.63
CA SER A 129 -18.64 -1.66 -6.56
C SER A 129 -17.18 -1.23 -6.67
N LEU A 130 -16.31 -1.89 -5.91
CA LEU A 130 -14.86 -1.75 -6.01
C LEU A 130 -14.34 -2.68 -7.10
N THR A 131 -14.26 -2.18 -8.33
CA THR A 131 -13.73 -2.91 -9.48
C THR A 131 -12.23 -2.71 -9.65
N PHE A 132 -11.52 -3.82 -9.91
CA PHE A 132 -10.10 -3.86 -10.23
C PHE A 132 -9.84 -3.98 -11.72
N LYS A 133 -10.75 -3.46 -12.56
CA LYS A 133 -10.49 -3.41 -14.00
C LYS A 133 -9.21 -2.60 -14.21
N LEU A 134 -8.12 -3.31 -14.51
CA LEU A 134 -6.96 -2.75 -15.20
C LEU A 134 -7.51 -2.20 -16.50
N ALA A 135 -7.87 -0.92 -16.49
CA ALA A 135 -8.03 -0.09 -17.67
C ALA A 135 -8.25 -0.87 -18.98
N GLU A 136 -9.49 -1.31 -19.21
CA GLU A 136 -10.06 -1.33 -20.56
C GLU A 136 -10.36 0.12 -21.03
N THR A 137 -9.74 1.14 -20.42
CA THR A 137 -9.69 2.50 -20.95
C THR A 137 -8.68 2.63 -22.10
N ALA A 138 -8.04 1.54 -22.52
CA ALA A 138 -7.27 1.47 -23.76
C ALA A 138 -8.10 1.82 -25.02
N GLU A 139 -9.44 1.77 -24.97
CA GLU A 139 -10.29 2.17 -26.10
C GLU A 139 -10.56 3.70 -26.18
N ASP A 140 -10.37 4.45 -25.09
CA ASP A 140 -10.39 5.93 -25.09
C ASP A 140 -8.98 6.55 -25.06
N GLU A 141 -7.93 5.71 -24.93
CA GLU A 141 -6.53 6.07 -25.10
C GLU A 141 -6.22 6.32 -26.58
N LYS A 142 -6.73 7.42 -27.12
CA LYS A 142 -5.97 8.15 -28.16
C LYS A 142 -4.56 8.26 -27.63
N GLU A 143 -3.60 7.63 -28.33
CA GLU A 143 -2.17 7.63 -28.04
C GLU A 143 -1.80 8.83 -27.17
N ILE A 144 -1.67 8.61 -25.85
CA ILE A 144 -1.17 9.67 -24.97
C ILE A 144 0.26 9.88 -25.45
N GLU A 145 0.47 10.90 -26.30
CA GLU A 145 1.77 11.25 -26.81
C GLU A 145 2.68 11.54 -25.60
N LYS A 146 3.55 10.59 -25.27
CA LYS A 146 4.52 10.68 -24.18
C LYS A 146 5.62 11.64 -24.60
N HIS A 147 5.42 12.94 -24.37
CA HIS A 147 6.29 13.97 -24.93
C HIS A 147 7.58 14.18 -24.13
N ARG A 148 7.58 13.84 -22.83
CA ARG A 148 8.73 14.14 -21.95
C ARG A 148 9.31 12.87 -21.36
N ARG A 149 10.56 12.59 -21.73
CA ARG A 149 11.37 11.54 -21.11
C ARG A 149 12.31 12.18 -20.11
N TYR A 150 12.11 11.86 -18.85
CA TYR A 150 13.03 12.22 -17.79
C TYR A 150 13.92 11.02 -17.48
N LYS A 151 15.16 11.30 -17.07
CA LYS A 151 16.11 10.27 -16.66
C LYS A 151 16.71 10.66 -15.32
N TYR A 152 16.91 9.67 -14.46
CA TYR A 152 17.74 9.81 -13.28
C TYR A 152 18.97 8.91 -13.45
N PRO A 153 20.16 9.38 -13.07
CA PRO A 153 21.40 8.64 -13.31
C PRO A 153 21.66 7.63 -12.18
N ASP A 154 22.78 6.93 -12.26
CA ASP A 154 23.16 5.89 -11.30
C ASP A 154 23.62 6.53 -9.98
N MET A 155 22.76 6.47 -8.96
CA MET A 155 23.03 7.13 -7.68
C MET A 155 23.50 6.14 -6.63
N LYS A 156 24.42 6.59 -5.77
CA LYS A 156 24.81 5.88 -4.55
C LYS A 156 24.57 6.74 -3.33
N LYS A 157 24.07 6.12 -2.27
CA LYS A 157 23.90 6.78 -0.98
C LYS A 157 24.26 5.88 0.18
N THR A 158 25.13 6.39 1.04
CA THR A 158 25.56 5.75 2.27
C THR A 158 24.98 6.51 3.46
N LEU A 159 24.30 5.80 4.36
CA LEU A 159 23.73 6.32 5.59
C LEU A 159 24.22 5.48 6.77
N GLY A 160 25.34 5.88 7.38
CA GLY A 160 25.98 5.11 8.44
C GLY A 160 26.44 3.74 7.92
N ASN A 161 25.82 2.67 8.42
CA ASN A 161 26.14 1.29 8.04
C ASN A 161 25.34 0.77 6.83
N PHE A 162 24.41 1.58 6.31
CA PHE A 162 23.55 1.21 5.20
C PHE A 162 24.04 1.82 3.88
N SER A 163 24.12 1.00 2.83
CA SER A 163 24.46 1.43 1.47
C SER A 163 23.30 1.17 0.51
N LEU A 164 22.91 2.18 -0.25
CA LEU A 164 21.89 2.12 -1.29
C LEU A 164 22.53 2.40 -2.66
N ASP A 165 22.47 1.40 -3.55
CA ASP A 165 22.84 1.52 -4.96
C ASP A 165 21.56 1.67 -5.79
N ILE A 166 21.43 2.73 -6.60
CA ILE A 166 20.27 2.97 -7.47
C ILE A 166 20.75 2.88 -8.91
N GLU A 167 20.16 1.96 -9.68
CA GLU A 167 20.39 1.88 -11.12
C GLU A 167 19.71 3.04 -11.84
N SER A 168 20.37 3.59 -12.86
CA SER A 168 19.78 4.61 -13.72
C SER A 168 18.47 4.15 -14.35
N GLY A 169 17.54 5.09 -14.53
CA GLY A 169 16.21 4.80 -15.02
C GLY A 169 15.60 5.95 -15.79
N GLU A 170 14.65 5.60 -16.66
CA GLU A 170 13.88 6.55 -17.44
C GLU A 170 12.42 6.47 -17.03
N PHE A 171 11.73 7.62 -17.01
CA PHE A 171 10.31 7.72 -16.72
C PHE A 171 9.65 8.75 -17.65
N THR A 172 8.36 8.55 -17.93
CA THR A 172 7.60 9.44 -18.81
C THR A 172 6.58 10.27 -18.03
N ASP A 173 6.04 11.28 -18.70
CA ASP A 173 4.79 11.89 -18.29
C ASP A 173 3.64 10.88 -18.30
N SER A 174 2.63 11.12 -17.45
CA SER A 174 1.45 10.27 -17.30
C SER A 174 1.75 8.82 -16.89
N GLU A 175 2.84 8.60 -16.15
CA GLU A 175 3.29 7.28 -15.71
C GLU A 175 3.32 7.20 -14.18
N ILE A 176 2.87 6.08 -13.63
CA ILE A 176 2.97 5.78 -12.21
C ILE A 176 3.99 4.66 -12.01
N ILE A 177 5.05 4.99 -11.26
CA ILE A 177 6.11 4.07 -10.89
C ILE A 177 5.92 3.66 -9.45
N VAL A 178 5.65 2.37 -9.22
CA VAL A 178 5.53 1.83 -7.87
C VAL A 178 6.85 1.24 -7.39
N MET A 179 7.26 1.61 -6.18
CA MET A 179 8.47 1.11 -5.52
C MET A 179 8.09 -0.01 -4.56
N LEU A 180 8.60 -1.22 -4.81
CA LEU A 180 8.32 -2.42 -4.03
C LEU A 180 9.59 -2.96 -3.37
N GLY A 181 9.48 -3.34 -2.10
CA GLY A 181 10.60 -3.93 -1.36
C GLY A 181 10.31 -4.08 0.14
N GLU A 182 11.23 -4.74 0.84
CA GLU A 182 11.19 -4.90 2.30
C GLU A 182 11.39 -3.57 3.03
N ASN A 183 11.06 -3.51 4.32
CA ASN A 183 11.37 -2.34 5.14
C ASN A 183 12.88 -2.23 5.36
N GLY A 184 13.42 -1.01 5.35
CA GLY A 184 14.86 -0.79 5.51
C GLY A 184 15.70 -1.02 4.25
N THR A 185 15.09 -1.16 3.07
CA THR A 185 15.81 -1.22 1.78
C THR A 185 16.08 0.15 1.16
N GLY A 186 15.73 1.25 1.84
CA GLY A 186 16.06 2.60 1.37
C GLY A 186 15.02 3.24 0.43
N LYS A 187 13.78 2.73 0.36
CA LYS A 187 12.69 3.31 -0.46
C LYS A 187 12.44 4.79 -0.19
N THR A 188 12.23 5.13 1.08
CA THR A 188 12.09 6.52 1.53
C THR A 188 13.37 7.34 1.27
N THR A 189 14.55 6.70 1.30
CA THR A 189 15.82 7.37 0.96
C THR A 189 15.87 7.74 -0.52
N PHE A 190 15.47 6.84 -1.42
CA PHE A 190 15.39 7.15 -2.85
C PHE A 190 14.37 8.26 -3.13
N ILE A 191 13.18 8.21 -2.51
CA ILE A 191 12.21 9.31 -2.60
C ILE A 191 12.82 10.64 -2.14
N ARG A 192 13.58 10.68 -1.05
CA ARG A 192 14.21 11.91 -0.56
C ARG A 192 15.33 12.42 -1.46
N LEU A 193 16.02 11.53 -2.16
CA LEU A 193 17.00 11.89 -3.21
C LEU A 193 16.26 12.54 -4.39
N LEU A 194 15.16 11.94 -4.86
CA LEU A 194 14.32 12.51 -5.93
C LEU A 194 13.69 13.86 -5.52
N ALA A 195 13.33 14.02 -4.25
CA ALA A 195 12.78 15.27 -3.71
C ALA A 195 13.82 16.39 -3.55
N GLY A 196 15.12 16.10 -3.74
CA GLY A 196 16.21 17.04 -3.46
C GLY A 196 16.43 17.31 -1.95
N ALA A 197 15.78 16.57 -1.07
CA ALA A 197 15.92 16.71 0.39
C ALA A 197 17.24 16.13 0.91
N ILE A 198 17.80 15.16 0.18
CA ILE A 198 19.10 14.53 0.46
C ILE A 198 19.89 14.55 -0.84
N LYS A 199 21.21 14.79 -0.77
CA LYS A 199 22.12 14.69 -1.93
C LYS A 199 22.73 13.30 -2.02
N ALA A 200 22.92 12.80 -3.23
CA ALA A 200 23.71 11.59 -3.50
C ALA A 200 25.16 11.79 -3.05
N ASP A 201 25.89 10.69 -2.85
CA ASP A 201 27.31 10.78 -2.45
C ASP A 201 28.22 11.15 -3.64
N GLY A 202 27.74 10.97 -4.88
CA GLY A 202 28.43 11.39 -6.12
C GLY A 202 28.04 12.80 -6.60
N GLU A 203 28.66 13.24 -7.70
CA GLU A 203 28.38 14.54 -8.35
C GLU A 203 27.09 14.54 -9.18
N GLU A 204 26.52 13.36 -9.43
CA GLU A 204 25.33 13.19 -10.24
C GLU A 204 24.08 13.70 -9.51
N GLN A 205 23.45 14.72 -10.08
CA GLN A 205 22.23 15.32 -9.54
C GLN A 205 21.03 14.99 -10.40
N VAL A 206 19.92 14.67 -9.73
CA VAL A 206 18.61 14.57 -10.36
C VAL A 206 18.24 15.94 -10.93
N PRO A 207 17.64 16.04 -12.13
CA PRO A 207 17.20 17.31 -12.69
C PRO A 207 16.33 18.10 -11.70
N GLU A 208 16.49 19.42 -11.65
CA GLU A 208 15.59 20.29 -10.87
C GLU A 208 14.18 20.20 -11.44
N LEU A 209 13.35 19.38 -10.79
CA LEU A 209 11.93 19.23 -11.11
C LEU A 209 11.12 19.77 -9.95
N ASN A 210 9.95 20.32 -10.25
CA ASN A 210 9.05 20.76 -9.21
C ASN A 210 8.38 19.52 -8.60
N VAL A 211 8.70 19.21 -7.34
CA VAL A 211 8.27 17.98 -6.67
C VAL A 211 7.27 18.28 -5.56
N SER A 212 6.19 17.51 -5.52
CA SER A 212 5.31 17.43 -4.35
C SER A 212 5.55 16.13 -3.60
N TYR A 213 5.74 16.22 -2.28
CA TYR A 213 6.07 15.06 -1.44
C TYR A 213 5.04 14.84 -0.33
N LYS A 214 4.49 13.62 -0.26
CA LYS A 214 3.74 13.08 0.88
C LYS A 214 4.68 12.18 1.71
N PRO A 215 5.00 12.56 2.96
CA PRO A 215 5.87 11.75 3.82
C PRO A 215 5.16 10.53 4.41
N GLN A 216 5.93 9.49 4.71
CA GLN A 216 5.45 8.27 5.39
C GLN A 216 4.83 8.60 6.76
N LYS A 217 5.59 9.31 7.62
CA LYS A 217 5.12 9.75 8.94
C LYS A 217 4.43 11.11 8.83
N ILE A 218 3.14 11.13 9.13
CA ILE A 218 2.37 12.37 9.21
C ILE A 218 2.22 12.74 10.68
N SER A 219 2.45 14.01 11.00
CA SER A 219 2.21 14.55 12.33
C SER A 219 1.36 15.80 12.22
N PRO A 220 0.32 15.95 13.06
CA PRO A 220 -0.54 17.13 13.03
C PRO A 220 0.19 18.30 13.70
N LYS A 221 1.05 18.98 12.94
CA LYS A 221 1.81 20.16 13.41
C LYS A 221 1.09 21.48 13.13
N TYR A 222 0.05 21.45 12.30
CA TYR A 222 -0.67 22.65 11.90
C TYR A 222 -1.71 23.01 12.96
N MET A 223 -1.65 24.25 13.44
CA MET A 223 -2.60 24.80 14.39
C MET A 223 -3.74 25.47 13.63
N GLY A 224 -4.90 24.82 13.57
CA GLY A 224 -6.08 25.32 12.87
C GLY A 224 -6.94 24.20 12.30
N THR A 225 -7.92 24.58 11.50
CA THR A 225 -8.86 23.65 10.86
C THR A 225 -8.28 23.07 9.58
N VAL A 226 -8.85 21.95 9.12
CA VAL A 226 -8.51 21.40 7.80
C VAL A 226 -8.79 22.42 6.70
N ARG A 227 -9.89 23.19 6.82
CA ARG A 227 -10.24 24.29 5.92
C ARG A 227 -9.09 25.28 5.77
N SER A 228 -8.60 25.82 6.88
CA SER A 228 -7.53 26.83 6.84
C SER A 228 -6.24 26.23 6.26
N LEU A 229 -5.91 24.98 6.59
CA LEU A 229 -4.76 24.29 6.02
C LEU A 229 -4.85 24.15 4.48
N MET A 230 -6.04 23.80 3.95
CA MET A 230 -6.26 23.67 2.51
C MET A 230 -6.16 25.03 1.80
N TYR A 231 -6.75 26.09 2.37
CA TYR A 231 -6.65 27.44 1.81
C TYR A 231 -5.22 27.99 1.89
N ASP A 232 -4.48 27.71 2.95
CA ASP A 232 -3.10 28.21 3.10
C ASP A 232 -2.13 27.54 2.12
N LYS A 233 -2.32 26.24 1.86
CA LYS A 233 -1.35 25.45 1.07
C LYS A 233 -1.74 25.27 -0.39
N ILE A 234 -3.03 25.14 -0.69
CA ILE A 234 -3.51 24.70 -2.01
C ILE A 234 -4.74 25.48 -2.50
N ARG A 235 -4.93 26.75 -2.09
CA ARG A 235 -6.11 27.58 -2.44
C ARG A 235 -6.60 27.44 -3.88
N ASN A 236 -5.70 27.61 -4.85
CA ASN A 236 -6.08 27.62 -6.26
C ASN A 236 -6.61 26.25 -6.71
N SER A 237 -5.90 25.18 -6.33
CA SER A 237 -6.31 23.81 -6.63
C SER A 237 -7.60 23.45 -5.89
N PHE A 238 -7.72 23.83 -4.62
CA PHE A 238 -8.90 23.54 -3.80
C PHE A 238 -10.17 24.21 -4.34
N MET A 239 -10.07 25.40 -4.92
CA MET A 239 -11.22 26.07 -5.54
C MET A 239 -11.58 25.52 -6.93
N HIS A 240 -10.72 24.69 -7.54
CA HIS A 240 -10.94 24.17 -8.89
C HIS A 240 -11.98 23.03 -8.89
N ALA A 241 -13.03 23.16 -9.71
CA ALA A 241 -14.15 22.23 -9.73
C ALA A 241 -13.75 20.77 -10.07
N GLN A 242 -12.74 20.60 -10.93
CA GLN A 242 -12.21 19.28 -11.26
C GLN A 242 -11.45 18.66 -10.09
N PHE A 243 -10.69 19.45 -9.33
CA PHE A 243 -9.97 18.93 -8.15
C PHE A 243 -10.94 18.55 -7.04
N GLN A 244 -12.01 19.32 -6.88
CA GLN A 244 -13.11 18.99 -5.97
C GLN A 244 -13.75 17.64 -6.32
N THR A 245 -14.04 17.41 -7.60
CA THR A 245 -14.68 16.18 -8.08
C THR A 245 -13.72 14.97 -8.09
N ASP A 246 -12.47 15.16 -8.52
CA ASP A 246 -11.51 14.07 -8.70
C ASP A 246 -10.80 13.68 -7.40
N VAL A 247 -10.63 14.61 -6.45
CA VAL A 247 -9.80 14.42 -5.25
C VAL A 247 -10.57 14.68 -3.94
N VAL A 248 -11.16 15.85 -3.77
CA VAL A 248 -11.69 16.27 -2.44
C VAL A 248 -12.93 15.47 -2.02
N LYS A 249 -13.91 15.34 -2.92
CA LYS A 249 -15.15 14.60 -2.65
C LYS A 249 -14.94 13.10 -2.45
N PRO A 250 -14.20 12.38 -3.32
CA PRO A 250 -13.93 10.96 -3.10
C PRO A 250 -13.15 10.70 -1.82
N MET A 251 -12.26 11.61 -1.41
CA MET A 251 -11.52 11.51 -0.15
C MET A 251 -12.34 11.97 1.08
N GLN A 252 -13.62 12.32 0.89
CA GLN A 252 -14.57 12.75 1.93
C GLN A 252 -14.04 13.86 2.85
N ILE A 253 -13.25 14.78 2.31
CA ILE A 253 -12.67 15.87 3.09
C ILE A 253 -13.75 16.83 3.59
N GLU A 254 -14.89 16.93 2.90
CA GLU A 254 -16.04 17.76 3.29
C GLU A 254 -16.54 17.44 4.72
N ASN A 255 -16.48 16.18 5.14
CA ASN A 255 -16.93 15.74 6.46
C ASN A 255 -16.02 16.21 7.61
N ILE A 256 -14.75 16.48 7.30
CA ILE A 256 -13.70 16.83 8.28
C ILE A 256 -13.16 18.25 8.08
N ILE A 257 -13.71 19.01 7.12
CA ILE A 257 -13.16 20.30 6.70
C ILE A 257 -13.13 21.33 7.84
N ASP A 258 -14.13 21.30 8.70
CA ASP A 258 -14.26 22.24 9.83
C ASP A 258 -13.64 21.71 11.13
N GLN A 259 -13.08 20.50 11.11
CA GLN A 259 -12.41 19.92 12.28
C GLN A 259 -10.97 20.44 12.40
N GLU A 260 -10.45 20.44 13.62
CA GLU A 260 -9.05 20.75 13.89
C GLU A 260 -8.13 19.62 13.47
N VAL A 261 -7.00 19.96 12.82
CA VAL A 261 -6.03 18.97 12.32
C VAL A 261 -5.46 18.11 13.45
N ALA A 262 -5.36 18.64 14.66
CA ALA A 262 -4.88 17.94 15.85
C ALA A 262 -5.82 16.82 16.34
N ASN A 263 -7.12 16.92 16.02
CA ASN A 263 -8.14 15.99 16.51
C ASN A 263 -8.50 14.89 15.49
N LEU A 264 -7.89 14.93 14.30
CA LEU A 264 -8.15 13.94 13.26
C LEU A 264 -7.60 12.57 13.64
N SER A 265 -8.34 11.52 13.25
CA SER A 265 -7.84 10.15 13.28
C SER A 265 -6.68 9.95 12.29
N GLY A 266 -5.93 8.86 12.43
CA GLY A 266 -4.82 8.53 11.54
C GLY A 266 -5.24 8.41 10.06
N GLY A 267 -6.39 7.77 9.79
CA GLY A 267 -6.94 7.65 8.44
C GLY A 267 -7.39 9.00 7.87
N GLU A 268 -8.06 9.83 8.65
CA GLU A 268 -8.46 11.18 8.22
C GLU A 268 -7.25 12.06 7.93
N LEU A 269 -6.25 12.04 8.80
CA LEU A 269 -4.99 12.78 8.62
C LEU A 269 -4.23 12.30 7.37
N GLN A 270 -4.24 10.99 7.10
CA GLN A 270 -3.68 10.40 5.89
C GLN A 270 -4.39 10.92 4.64
N ARG A 271 -5.73 10.94 4.62
CA ARG A 271 -6.51 11.49 3.50
C ARG A 271 -6.18 12.95 3.25
N VAL A 272 -6.12 13.77 4.31
CA VAL A 272 -5.72 15.18 4.23
C VAL A 272 -4.32 15.33 3.64
N ALA A 273 -3.34 14.53 4.07
CA ALA A 273 -1.98 14.59 3.55
C ALA A 273 -1.88 14.24 2.06
N ILE A 274 -2.65 13.25 1.60
CA ILE A 274 -2.72 12.90 0.17
C ILE A 274 -3.32 14.04 -0.64
N VAL A 275 -4.45 14.61 -0.19
CA VAL A 275 -5.08 15.77 -0.87
C VAL A 275 -4.13 16.97 -0.93
N LEU A 276 -3.40 17.26 0.15
CA LEU A 276 -2.40 18.33 0.16
C LEU A 276 -1.24 18.07 -0.81
N ALA A 277 -0.80 16.82 -0.93
CA ALA A 277 0.26 16.46 -1.86
C ALA A 277 -0.21 16.63 -3.32
N LEU A 278 -1.41 16.16 -3.66
CA LEU A 278 -1.97 16.29 -5.01
C LEU A 278 -2.37 17.74 -5.35
N GLY A 279 -2.74 18.54 -4.35
CA GLY A 279 -3.13 19.94 -4.57
C GLY A 279 -1.97 20.89 -4.82
N LYS A 280 -0.73 20.51 -4.46
CA LYS A 280 0.46 21.33 -4.75
C LYS A 280 0.83 21.20 -6.22
N PRO A 281 1.03 22.30 -6.95
CA PRO A 281 1.45 22.22 -8.35
C PRO A 281 2.85 21.61 -8.40
N ALA A 282 2.98 20.44 -9.03
CA ALA A 282 4.23 19.73 -9.21
C ALA A 282 4.25 18.97 -10.55
N ASP A 283 5.46 18.68 -11.03
CA ASP A 283 5.72 17.82 -12.17
C ASP A 283 5.82 16.35 -11.76
N ILE A 284 6.39 16.11 -10.58
CA ILE A 284 6.52 14.79 -9.96
C ILE A 284 5.82 14.77 -8.60
N TYR A 285 4.98 13.76 -8.39
CA TYR A 285 4.40 13.46 -7.08
C TYR A 285 5.12 12.27 -6.45
N LEU A 286 5.67 12.47 -5.26
CA LEU A 286 6.30 11.42 -4.47
C LEU A 286 5.38 11.08 -3.31
N ILE A 287 4.84 9.87 -3.29
CA ILE A 287 3.84 9.43 -2.32
C ILE A 287 4.37 8.23 -1.55
N ASP A 288 4.75 8.45 -0.30
CA ASP A 288 5.32 7.41 0.56
C ASP A 288 4.24 6.80 1.46
N GLU A 289 3.92 5.52 1.21
CA GLU A 289 2.91 4.70 1.90
C GLU A 289 1.54 5.41 2.04
N PRO A 290 0.82 5.62 0.92
CA PRO A 290 -0.55 6.13 0.95
C PRO A 290 -1.56 5.17 1.62
N SER A 291 -1.30 3.87 1.69
CA SER A 291 -2.19 2.87 2.33
C SER A 291 -2.19 2.86 3.87
N ALA A 292 -1.23 3.53 4.52
CA ALA A 292 -1.10 3.53 5.97
C ALA A 292 -2.36 4.09 6.67
N TYR A 293 -2.83 3.41 7.72
CA TYR A 293 -4.02 3.76 8.51
C TYR A 293 -5.36 3.79 7.74
N LEU A 294 -5.36 3.45 6.44
CA LEU A 294 -6.57 3.38 5.64
C LEU A 294 -7.14 1.96 5.70
N ASP A 295 -8.47 1.88 5.82
CA ASP A 295 -9.22 0.64 5.63
C ASP A 295 -9.19 0.19 4.14
N SER A 296 -9.68 -1.02 3.87
CA SER A 296 -9.67 -1.62 2.54
C SER A 296 -10.43 -0.78 1.50
N GLU A 297 -11.52 -0.11 1.88
CA GLU A 297 -12.30 0.73 0.98
C GLU A 297 -11.55 2.03 0.66
N GLN A 298 -11.07 2.71 1.70
CA GLN A 298 -10.30 3.94 1.59
C GLN A 298 -9.02 3.75 0.78
N ARG A 299 -8.34 2.60 0.89
CA ARG A 299 -7.18 2.27 0.04
C ARG A 299 -7.54 2.23 -1.43
N ILE A 300 -8.64 1.58 -1.79
CA ILE A 300 -9.06 1.45 -3.18
C ILE A 300 -9.54 2.80 -3.74
N VAL A 301 -10.28 3.58 -2.95
CA VAL A 301 -10.67 4.94 -3.32
C VAL A 301 -9.45 5.83 -3.51
N THR A 302 -8.47 5.77 -2.59
CA THR A 302 -7.22 6.52 -2.69
C THR A 302 -6.44 6.14 -3.95
N ALA A 303 -6.35 4.85 -4.27
CA ALA A 303 -5.68 4.37 -5.47
C ALA A 303 -6.36 4.90 -6.75
N LYS A 304 -7.69 4.89 -6.79
CA LYS A 304 -8.50 5.49 -7.87
C LYS A 304 -8.24 6.99 -8.02
N VAL A 305 -8.23 7.73 -6.92
CA VAL A 305 -8.00 9.18 -6.90
C VAL A 305 -6.61 9.52 -7.43
N ILE A 306 -5.56 8.85 -6.92
CA ILE A 306 -4.18 9.07 -7.37
C ILE A 306 -4.08 8.77 -8.87
N LYS A 307 -4.57 7.60 -9.31
CA LYS A 307 -4.50 7.21 -10.73
C LYS A 307 -5.20 8.20 -11.65
N ARG A 308 -6.45 8.55 -11.32
CA ARG A 308 -7.25 9.49 -12.12
C ARG A 308 -6.61 10.87 -12.18
N PHE A 309 -6.15 11.38 -11.05
CA PHE A 309 -5.52 12.70 -10.98
C PHE A 309 -4.23 12.75 -11.82
N ILE A 310 -3.34 11.75 -11.70
CA ILE A 310 -2.07 11.71 -12.43
C ILE A 310 -2.31 11.60 -13.95
N LEU A 311 -3.26 10.78 -14.38
CA LEU A 311 -3.63 10.64 -15.79
C LEU A 311 -4.24 11.95 -16.35
N HIS A 312 -5.22 12.54 -15.65
CA HIS A 312 -5.86 13.79 -16.11
C HIS A 312 -4.90 14.97 -16.15
N SER A 313 -3.99 15.07 -15.16
CA SER A 313 -3.03 16.18 -15.07
C SER A 313 -1.79 15.99 -15.94
N LYS A 314 -1.64 14.83 -16.60
CA LYS A 314 -0.46 14.44 -17.39
C LYS A 314 0.85 14.57 -16.60
N LYS A 315 0.82 14.19 -15.32
CA LYS A 315 1.96 14.24 -14.39
C LYS A 315 2.54 12.86 -14.17
N THR A 316 3.63 12.76 -13.43
CA THR A 316 4.22 11.45 -13.07
C THR A 316 4.19 11.28 -11.56
N ALA A 317 4.08 10.03 -11.10
CA ALA A 317 4.09 9.74 -9.67
C ALA A 317 5.01 8.56 -9.33
N PHE A 318 5.81 8.73 -8.28
CA PHE A 318 6.47 7.62 -7.61
C PHE A 318 5.72 7.29 -6.32
N VAL A 319 5.26 6.06 -6.22
CA VAL A 319 4.46 5.59 -5.08
C VAL A 319 5.18 4.44 -4.39
N VAL A 320 5.45 4.58 -3.10
CA VAL A 320 5.95 3.46 -2.27
C VAL A 320 4.74 2.78 -1.65
N GLU A 321 4.58 1.48 -1.93
CA GLU A 321 3.46 0.70 -1.43
C GLU A 321 3.86 -0.69 -0.94
N HIS A 322 3.04 -1.17 -0.01
CA HIS A 322 3.14 -2.51 0.56
C HIS A 322 1.87 -3.32 0.35
N ASP A 323 0.77 -2.68 -0.03
CA ASP A 323 -0.49 -3.34 -0.37
C ASP A 323 -0.47 -3.77 -1.84
N PHE A 324 -0.57 -5.08 -2.10
CA PHE A 324 -0.50 -5.64 -3.45
C PHE A 324 -1.61 -5.12 -4.36
N ILE A 325 -2.80 -4.92 -3.81
CA ILE A 325 -3.96 -4.49 -4.56
C ILE A 325 -3.78 -3.04 -4.99
N MET A 326 -3.37 -2.18 -4.07
CA MET A 326 -3.06 -0.79 -4.37
C MET A 326 -1.90 -0.66 -5.35
N ALA A 327 -0.81 -1.42 -5.13
CA ALA A 327 0.36 -1.43 -6.01
C ALA A 327 -0.01 -1.85 -7.44
N THR A 328 -0.75 -2.96 -7.62
CA THR A 328 -1.13 -3.45 -8.95
C THR A 328 -2.16 -2.56 -9.64
N TYR A 329 -3.01 -1.86 -8.89
CA TYR A 329 -3.96 -0.91 -9.44
C TYR A 329 -3.27 0.36 -9.95
N LEU A 330 -2.29 0.87 -9.19
CA LEU A 330 -1.57 2.10 -9.49
C LEU A 330 -0.48 1.95 -10.55
N ALA A 331 0.30 0.87 -10.48
CA ALA A 331 1.54 0.74 -11.23
C ALA A 331 1.35 0.56 -12.74
N ASP A 332 2.05 1.41 -13.51
CA ASP A 332 2.37 1.13 -14.91
C ASP A 332 3.73 0.41 -15.00
N ARG A 333 4.68 0.87 -14.18
CA ARG A 333 6.01 0.28 -14.00
C ARG A 333 6.33 0.13 -12.53
N VAL A 334 7.29 -0.75 -12.26
CA VAL A 334 7.74 -1.05 -10.89
C VAL A 334 9.25 -0.96 -10.77
N VAL A 335 9.71 -0.42 -9.65
CA VAL A 335 11.10 -0.44 -9.21
C VAL A 335 11.20 -1.44 -8.07
N LEU A 336 12.05 -2.44 -8.21
CA LEU A 336 12.26 -3.46 -7.18
C LEU A 336 13.48 -3.11 -6.35
N TYR A 337 13.37 -3.33 -5.06
CA TYR A 337 14.48 -3.23 -4.14
C TYR A 337 14.93 -4.62 -3.71
N GLU A 338 16.18 -4.92 -4.03
CA GLU A 338 16.86 -6.18 -3.71
C GLU A 338 17.95 -5.94 -2.67
N GLY A 339 18.36 -7.00 -1.96
CA GLY A 339 19.46 -6.96 -0.99
C GLY A 339 19.02 -7.24 0.44
N THR A 340 19.87 -6.87 1.40
CA THR A 340 19.68 -7.13 2.83
C THR A 340 19.22 -5.85 3.54
N PRO A 341 18.05 -5.86 4.20
CA PRO A 341 17.57 -4.73 4.98
C PRO A 341 18.62 -4.16 5.92
N SER A 342 18.73 -2.83 6.00
CA SER A 342 19.66 -2.11 6.88
C SER A 342 21.16 -2.30 6.62
N ILE A 343 21.57 -3.09 5.62
CA ILE A 343 22.99 -3.29 5.25
C ILE A 343 23.26 -2.79 3.83
N LYS A 344 22.71 -3.48 2.83
CA LYS A 344 22.95 -3.13 1.43
C LYS A 344 21.70 -3.40 0.61
N ALA A 345 21.23 -2.37 -0.08
CA ALA A 345 20.10 -2.48 -0.99
C ALA A 345 20.45 -1.97 -2.39
N LYS A 346 19.81 -2.56 -3.40
CA LYS A 346 19.90 -2.18 -4.80
C LYS A 346 18.51 -1.88 -5.33
N ALA A 347 18.28 -0.68 -5.86
CA ALA A 347 17.06 -0.33 -6.56
C ALA A 347 17.26 -0.56 -8.06
N THR A 348 16.42 -1.38 -8.68
CA THR A 348 16.51 -1.68 -10.10
C THR A 348 16.01 -0.53 -10.97
N SER A 349 16.40 -0.51 -12.24
CA SER A 349 15.71 0.30 -13.23
C SER A 349 14.20 -0.03 -13.29
N PRO A 350 13.32 0.94 -13.64
CA PRO A 350 11.89 0.69 -13.65
C PRO A 350 11.53 -0.33 -14.74
N GLN A 351 10.79 -1.37 -14.38
CA GLN A 351 10.42 -2.48 -15.27
C GLN A 351 8.90 -2.51 -15.48
N SER A 352 8.42 -3.26 -16.47
CA SER A 352 6.97 -3.43 -16.65
C SER A 352 6.35 -4.12 -15.42
N LEU A 353 5.08 -3.83 -15.15
CA LEU A 353 4.37 -4.42 -14.02
C LEU A 353 4.51 -5.95 -13.97
N LEU A 354 4.34 -6.63 -15.12
CA LEU A 354 4.39 -8.09 -15.18
C LEU A 354 5.78 -8.65 -14.85
N SER A 355 6.85 -8.11 -15.44
CA SER A 355 8.20 -8.62 -15.22
C SER A 355 8.68 -8.33 -13.80
N GLY A 356 8.41 -7.13 -13.30
CA GLY A 356 8.83 -6.76 -11.95
C GLY A 356 8.02 -7.47 -10.88
N MET A 357 6.70 -7.63 -11.05
CA MET A 357 5.92 -8.46 -10.12
C MET A 357 6.39 -9.91 -10.13
N ASN A 358 6.69 -10.50 -11.29
CA ASN A 358 7.18 -11.89 -11.32
C ASN A 358 8.48 -12.08 -10.54
N LYS A 359 9.45 -11.16 -10.69
CA LYS A 359 10.71 -11.18 -9.91
C LYS A 359 10.48 -10.96 -8.42
N PHE A 360 9.60 -10.01 -8.07
CA PHE A 360 9.27 -9.74 -6.67
C PHE A 360 8.57 -10.91 -5.99
N LEU A 361 7.65 -11.57 -6.70
CA LEU A 361 6.94 -12.74 -6.19
C LEU A 361 7.84 -13.97 -6.07
N GLU A 362 8.80 -14.10 -6.98
CA GLU A 362 9.82 -15.13 -6.92
C GLU A 362 10.72 -14.99 -5.67
N SER A 363 11.15 -13.78 -5.33
CA SER A 363 11.95 -13.55 -4.11
C SER A 363 11.17 -13.83 -2.82
N LEU A 364 9.83 -13.82 -2.89
CA LEU A 364 8.93 -14.16 -1.80
C LEU A 364 8.49 -15.64 -1.79
N GLU A 365 8.92 -16.42 -2.79
CA GLU A 365 8.52 -17.82 -3.02
C GLU A 365 7.00 -18.04 -3.10
N ILE A 366 6.29 -17.04 -3.63
CA ILE A 366 4.82 -17.02 -3.69
C ILE A 366 4.37 -16.83 -5.13
N THR A 367 3.20 -17.36 -5.43
CA THR A 367 2.55 -17.19 -6.72
C THR A 367 1.17 -16.54 -6.57
N PHE A 368 0.76 -15.85 -7.62
CA PHE A 368 -0.52 -15.15 -7.69
C PHE A 368 -1.34 -15.67 -8.87
N ARG A 369 -2.65 -15.70 -8.68
CA ARG A 369 -3.63 -15.90 -9.76
C ARG A 369 -4.61 -14.74 -9.78
N ARG A 370 -5.30 -14.57 -10.90
CA ARG A 370 -6.41 -13.61 -11.00
C ARG A 370 -7.72 -14.31 -10.68
N ASP A 371 -8.61 -13.65 -9.94
CA ASP A 371 -9.98 -14.14 -9.86
C ASP A 371 -10.70 -13.93 -11.20
N PRO A 372 -11.42 -14.92 -11.74
CA PRO A 372 -12.08 -14.76 -13.04
C PRO A 372 -13.26 -13.80 -13.02
N THR A 373 -13.78 -13.42 -11.85
CA THR A 373 -14.97 -12.54 -11.75
C THR A 373 -14.61 -11.07 -11.72
N ASN A 374 -13.63 -10.68 -10.90
CA ASN A 374 -13.27 -9.27 -10.67
C ASN A 374 -11.80 -8.97 -10.97
N PHE A 375 -11.05 -9.92 -11.54
CA PHE A 375 -9.65 -9.80 -11.94
C PHE A 375 -8.68 -9.43 -10.83
N ARG A 376 -9.11 -9.48 -9.57
CA ARG A 376 -8.27 -9.14 -8.43
C ARG A 376 -7.10 -10.13 -8.29
N PRO A 377 -5.92 -9.68 -7.85
CA PRO A 377 -4.83 -10.57 -7.52
C PRO A 377 -5.20 -11.42 -6.28
N ARG A 378 -4.93 -12.72 -6.35
CA ARG A 378 -5.14 -13.69 -5.26
C ARG A 378 -3.87 -14.46 -4.98
N ILE A 379 -3.47 -14.49 -3.72
CA ILE A 379 -2.32 -15.23 -3.25
C ILE A 379 -2.64 -16.73 -3.25
N ASN A 380 -1.76 -17.54 -3.83
CA ASN A 380 -1.87 -18.99 -3.70
C ASN A 380 -1.35 -19.44 -2.32
N LYS A 381 -2.08 -20.38 -1.70
CA LYS A 381 -1.61 -21.04 -0.48
C LYS A 381 -0.33 -21.83 -0.79
N MET A 382 0.61 -21.79 0.14
CA MET A 382 1.92 -22.41 -0.01
C MET A 382 1.77 -23.91 -0.28
N ASN A 383 2.52 -24.44 -1.26
CA ASN A 383 2.51 -25.86 -1.65
C ASN A 383 1.15 -26.37 -2.16
N SER A 384 0.21 -25.49 -2.50
CA SER A 384 -1.01 -25.90 -3.19
C SER A 384 -0.69 -26.36 -4.62
N GLN A 385 -1.55 -27.20 -5.21
CA GLN A 385 -1.36 -27.69 -6.58
C GLN A 385 -1.14 -26.54 -7.58
N ASN A 386 -1.97 -25.50 -7.51
CA ASN A 386 -1.82 -24.31 -8.36
C ASN A 386 -0.52 -23.55 -8.11
N ASP A 387 -0.01 -23.52 -6.87
CA ASP A 387 1.29 -22.89 -6.55
C ASP A 387 2.44 -23.67 -7.20
N GLN A 388 2.38 -25.00 -7.17
CA GLN A 388 3.38 -25.87 -7.78
C GLN A 388 3.35 -25.79 -9.31
N GLU A 389 2.17 -25.84 -9.92
CA GLU A 389 1.99 -25.70 -11.36
C GLU A 389 2.55 -24.36 -11.86
N GLN A 390 2.21 -23.25 -11.20
CA GLN A 390 2.72 -21.93 -11.57
C GLN A 390 4.23 -21.75 -11.36
N LYS A 391 4.81 -22.40 -10.35
CA LYS A 391 6.27 -22.45 -10.17
C LYS A 391 6.96 -23.26 -11.26
N SER A 392 6.30 -24.32 -11.76
CA SER A 392 6.84 -25.18 -12.83
C SER A 392 6.70 -24.57 -14.23
N SER A 393 5.74 -23.68 -14.45
CA SER A 393 5.47 -23.04 -15.74
C SER A 393 6.30 -21.77 -15.98
N LYS A 394 7.28 -21.47 -15.12
CA LYS A 394 8.12 -20.27 -15.19
C LYS A 394 9.37 -20.48 -16.01
#